data_AF-A0AAE5H663-F1
#
_entry.id   AF-A0AAE5H663-F1
#
_cell.length_a   1.000
_cell.length_b   1.000
_cell.length_c   1.000
_cell.angle_alpha   90.00
_cell.angle_beta   90.00
_cell.angle_gamma   90.00
#
_symmetry.space_group_name_H-M   'P 1'
#
loop_
_entity.id
_entity.type
_entity.pdbx_description
1 polymer ?
#
loop_
_entity_poly.entity_id
_entity_poly.type
_entity_poly.pdbx_seq_one_letter_code
_entity_poly.pdbx_strand_id
1 'polypeptide(L)'
;MSEALEKKAKEKILEQMDELGGEITTDDVVELLRPHYIFNIRKLREQALRRTANNLMATYRDNKGVRTCFSCKDDSGNSKYFNIETTTDLKALKNIEIQLNKKYKGLNISKKKVQRRRDELSGQVSFKEVSNS
;
A
#
# COMPACT_ATOMS: atom_id res chain seq x y z
N MET A 1 2.79 -20.30 -10.15
CA MET A 1 2.01 -19.56 -9.15
C MET A 1 0.62 -19.32 -9.73
N SER A 2 -0.46 -19.80 -9.09
CA SER A 2 -1.81 -19.39 -9.53
C SER A 2 -2.17 -18.10 -8.80
N GLU A 3 -2.19 -16.99 -9.54
CA GLU A 3 -2.64 -15.69 -9.05
C GLU A 3 -4.15 -15.76 -8.77
N ALA A 4 -4.63 -15.02 -7.76
CA ALA A 4 -6.07 -14.93 -7.48
C ALA A 4 -6.85 -14.19 -8.59
N LEU A 5 -6.11 -13.55 -9.49
CA LEU A 5 -6.57 -12.79 -10.63
C LEU A 5 -5.50 -12.93 -11.71
N GLU A 6 -5.87 -13.36 -12.92
CA GLU A 6 -4.91 -13.46 -14.03
C GLU A 6 -4.40 -12.06 -14.44
N LYS A 7 -3.13 -11.97 -14.83
CA LYS A 7 -2.51 -10.72 -15.28
C LYS A 7 -3.34 -9.94 -16.32
N LYS A 8 -3.86 -10.62 -17.34
CA LYS A 8 -4.69 -10.00 -18.38
C LYS A 8 -6.01 -9.45 -17.84
N ALA A 9 -6.63 -10.16 -16.90
CA ALA A 9 -7.85 -9.69 -16.25
C ALA A 9 -7.56 -8.43 -15.40
N LYS A 10 -6.44 -8.41 -14.69
CA LYS A 10 -6.00 -7.24 -13.92
C LYS A 10 -5.79 -6.01 -14.82
N GLU A 11 -5.11 -6.16 -15.95
CA GLU A 11 -4.87 -5.07 -16.90
C GLU A 11 -6.21 -4.49 -17.41
N LYS A 12 -7.13 -5.36 -17.84
CA LYS A 12 -8.44 -4.94 -18.32
C LYS A 12 -9.31 -4.25 -17.26
N ILE A 13 -9.27 -4.72 -16.01
CA ILE A 13 -9.98 -4.06 -14.91
C ILE A 13 -9.43 -2.65 -14.67
N LEU A 14 -8.10 -2.48 -14.73
CA LEU A 14 -7.49 -1.15 -14.56
C LEU A 14 -7.88 -0.20 -15.70
N GLU A 15 -7.93 -0.68 -16.94
CA GLU A 15 -8.45 0.11 -18.08
C GLU A 15 -9.91 0.53 -17.84
N GLN A 16 -10.77 -0.40 -17.41
CA GLN A 16 -12.16 -0.10 -17.08
C GLN A 16 -12.29 0.89 -15.92
N MET A 17 -11.39 0.86 -14.94
CA MET A 17 -11.36 1.85 -13.85
C MET A 17 -11.00 3.24 -14.37
N ASP A 18 -10.06 3.35 -15.31
CA ASP A 18 -9.71 4.63 -15.93
C ASP A 18 -10.90 5.22 -16.73
N GLU A 19 -11.74 4.36 -17.32
CA GLU A 19 -12.97 4.76 -18.03
C GLU A 19 -14.10 5.24 -17.10
N LEU A 20 -14.16 4.76 -15.85
CA LEU A 20 -15.17 5.16 -14.86
C LEU A 20 -14.95 6.58 -14.30
N GLY A 21 -13.80 7.20 -14.60
CA GLY A 21 -13.50 8.58 -14.24
C GLY A 21 -12.83 8.73 -12.87
N GLY A 22 -12.96 9.92 -12.27
CA GLY A 22 -12.22 10.29 -11.05
C GLY A 22 -12.79 9.75 -9.73
N GLU A 23 -13.96 9.14 -9.76
CA GLU A 23 -14.70 8.66 -8.58
C GLU A 23 -15.17 7.23 -8.84
N ILE A 24 -14.80 6.31 -7.94
CA ILE A 24 -15.16 4.89 -8.02
C ILE A 24 -15.39 4.34 -6.62
N THR A 25 -16.44 3.54 -6.45
CA THR A 25 -16.71 2.89 -5.17
C THR A 25 -15.97 1.56 -5.04
N THR A 26 -15.90 1.02 -3.83
CA THR A 26 -15.34 -0.33 -3.63
C THR A 26 -16.22 -1.39 -4.31
N ASP A 27 -17.54 -1.19 -4.33
CA ASP A 27 -18.48 -2.14 -4.92
C ASP A 27 -18.33 -2.19 -6.45
N ASP A 28 -18.09 -1.05 -7.10
CA ASP A 28 -17.80 -1.00 -8.54
C ASP A 28 -16.58 -1.86 -8.89
N VAL A 29 -15.50 -1.73 -8.12
CA VAL A 29 -14.27 -2.52 -8.30
C VAL A 29 -14.53 -4.01 -8.05
N VAL A 30 -15.38 -4.36 -7.07
CA VAL A 30 -15.75 -5.74 -6.77
C VAL A 30 -16.52 -6.37 -7.94
N GLU A 31 -17.44 -5.63 -8.57
CA GLU A 31 -18.17 -6.12 -9.75
C GLU A 31 -17.22 -6.40 -10.92
N LEU A 32 -16.23 -5.53 -11.16
CA LEU A 32 -15.18 -5.75 -12.17
C LEU A 32 -14.31 -6.97 -11.87
N LEU A 33 -14.00 -7.21 -10.59
CA LEU A 33 -13.17 -8.34 -10.14
C LEU A 33 -13.90 -9.68 -10.18
N ARG A 34 -15.20 -9.70 -9.88
CA ARG A 34 -16.00 -10.92 -9.67
C ARG A 34 -15.85 -11.98 -10.77
N PRO A 35 -15.94 -11.67 -12.07
CA PRO A 35 -15.84 -12.69 -13.12
C PRO A 35 -14.44 -13.30 -13.26
N HIS A 36 -13.41 -12.67 -12.70
CA HIS A 36 -12.01 -13.06 -12.87
C HIS A 36 -11.36 -13.62 -11.60
N TYR A 37 -12.07 -13.59 -10.47
CA TYR A 37 -11.51 -13.95 -9.17
C TYR A 37 -11.54 -15.46 -8.92
N ILE A 38 -10.37 -16.04 -8.64
CA ILE A 38 -10.24 -17.48 -8.35
C ILE A 38 -10.28 -17.71 -6.84
N PHE A 39 -11.37 -18.32 -6.37
CA PHE A 39 -11.58 -18.61 -4.95
C PHE A 39 -10.78 -19.83 -4.47
N ASN A 40 -10.01 -19.67 -3.38
CA ASN A 40 -9.30 -20.78 -2.72
C ASN A 40 -9.32 -20.62 -1.19
N ILE A 41 -10.13 -21.43 -0.52
CA ILE A 41 -10.38 -21.31 0.92
C ILE A 41 -9.13 -21.45 1.79
N ARG A 42 -8.22 -22.39 1.47
CA ARG A 42 -6.99 -22.61 2.26
C ARG A 42 -6.06 -21.39 2.15
N LYS A 43 -5.85 -20.88 0.94
CA LYS A 43 -5.05 -19.67 0.71
C LYS A 43 -5.67 -18.46 1.40
N LEU A 44 -7.00 -18.30 1.33
CA LEU A 44 -7.70 -17.18 1.96
C LEU A 44 -7.58 -17.19 3.47
N ARG A 45 -7.70 -18.37 4.10
CA ARG A 45 -7.50 -18.52 5.54
C ARG A 45 -6.09 -18.10 5.96
N GLU A 46 -5.06 -18.57 5.27
CA GLU A 46 -3.67 -18.20 5.55
C GLU A 46 -3.41 -16.70 5.35
N GLN A 47 -3.95 -16.12 4.29
CA GLN A 47 -3.84 -14.67 4.04
C GLN A 47 -4.55 -13.85 5.13
N ALA A 48 -5.74 -14.29 5.57
CA ALA A 48 -6.49 -13.64 6.64
C ALA A 48 -5.70 -13.68 7.95
N LEU A 49 -5.17 -14.85 8.35
CA LEU A 49 -4.35 -14.99 9.55
C LEU A 49 -3.12 -14.09 9.51
N ARG A 50 -2.39 -14.06 8.39
CA ARG A 50 -1.22 -13.17 8.21
C ARG A 50 -1.59 -11.70 8.29
N ARG A 51 -2.73 -11.31 7.71
CA ARG A 51 -3.25 -9.94 7.78
C ARG A 51 -3.57 -9.56 9.23
N THR A 52 -4.27 -10.42 9.96
CA THR A 52 -4.60 -10.23 11.37
C THR A 52 -3.34 -10.07 12.23
N ALA A 53 -2.35 -10.94 12.05
CA ALA A 53 -1.07 -10.84 12.76
C ALA A 53 -0.36 -9.52 12.45
N ASN A 54 -0.30 -9.10 11.19
CA ASN A 54 0.33 -7.83 10.80
C ASN A 54 -0.40 -6.61 11.38
N ASN A 55 -1.73 -6.65 11.44
CA ASN A 55 -2.54 -5.60 12.04
C ASN A 55 -2.27 -5.49 13.54
N LEU A 56 -2.22 -6.63 14.25
CA LEU A 56 -1.87 -6.68 15.67
C LEU A 56 -0.48 -6.09 15.94
N MET A 57 0.52 -6.42 15.12
CA MET A 57 1.85 -5.84 15.27
C MET A 57 1.89 -4.34 14.97
N ALA A 58 0.98 -3.82 14.16
CA ALA A 58 0.86 -2.39 13.87
C ALA A 58 0.16 -1.60 14.99
N THR A 59 -0.60 -2.26 15.87
CA THR A 59 -1.19 -1.64 17.07
C THR A 59 -0.21 -1.60 18.24
N TYR A 60 0.89 -2.35 18.18
CA TYR A 60 1.93 -2.32 19.20
C TYR A 60 2.70 -0.99 19.15
N ARG A 61 2.50 -0.17 20.19
CA ARG A 61 2.92 1.23 20.26
C ARG A 61 3.53 1.54 21.62
N ASP A 62 4.37 2.58 21.66
CA ASP A 62 4.88 3.15 22.89
C ASP A 62 3.78 3.93 23.66
N ASN A 63 4.16 4.48 24.81
CA ASN A 63 3.27 5.30 25.63
C ASN A 63 2.83 6.64 24.98
N LYS A 64 3.44 7.03 23.86
CA LYS A 64 3.09 8.20 23.05
C LYS A 64 2.24 7.83 21.84
N GLY A 65 1.88 6.55 21.69
CA GLY A 65 1.10 6.06 20.56
C GLY A 65 1.92 5.92 19.26
N VAL A 66 3.25 5.97 19.32
CA VAL A 66 4.13 5.75 18.16
C VAL A 66 4.41 4.27 18.00
N ARG A 67 4.36 3.78 16.76
CA ARG A 67 4.60 2.36 16.45
C ARG A 67 6.05 2.00 16.73
N THR A 68 6.28 0.89 17.43
CA THR A 68 7.62 0.42 17.80
C THR A 68 8.02 -0.88 17.08
N CYS A 69 7.05 -1.67 16.62
CA CYS A 69 7.31 -2.95 15.96
C CYS A 69 7.21 -2.87 14.43
N PHE A 70 8.30 -3.18 13.71
CA PHE A 70 8.35 -3.14 12.25
C PHE A 70 8.79 -4.48 11.66
N SER A 71 8.20 -4.87 10.54
CA SER A 71 8.63 -6.05 9.79
C SER A 71 9.76 -5.68 8.82
N CYS A 72 10.89 -6.35 8.89
CA CYS A 72 11.91 -6.31 7.84
C CYS A 72 12.33 -7.73 7.43
N LYS A 73 13.06 -7.82 6.32
CA LYS A 73 13.65 -9.09 5.87
C LYS A 73 14.89 -9.38 6.71
N ASP A 74 14.98 -10.60 7.22
CA ASP A 74 16.22 -11.11 7.80
C ASP A 74 17.19 -11.57 6.69
N ASP A 75 18.35 -12.05 7.10
CA ASP A 75 19.42 -12.49 6.19
C ASP A 75 19.03 -13.70 5.33
N SER A 76 18.04 -14.47 5.76
CA SER A 76 17.48 -15.60 5.02
C SER A 76 16.33 -15.19 4.09
N GLY A 77 15.99 -13.90 4.02
CA GLY A 77 14.88 -13.38 3.21
C GLY A 77 13.49 -13.62 3.84
N ASN A 78 13.43 -14.10 5.08
CA ASN A 78 12.19 -14.27 5.81
C ASN A 78 11.74 -12.95 6.44
N SER A 79 10.43 -12.75 6.53
CA SER A 79 9.88 -11.57 7.17
C SER A 79 9.85 -11.77 8.68
N LYS A 80 10.57 -10.93 9.43
CA LYS A 80 10.63 -10.93 10.90
C LYS A 80 10.25 -9.56 11.43
N TYR A 81 9.61 -9.54 12.61
CA TYR A 81 9.30 -8.31 13.33
C TYR A 81 10.41 -7.95 14.30
N PHE A 82 10.73 -6.66 14.35
CA PHE A 82 11.73 -6.09 15.24
C PHE A 82 11.10 -4.93 16.00
N ASN A 83 11.23 -4.96 17.33
CA ASN A 83 10.92 -3.81 18.17
C ASN A 83 12.13 -2.87 18.16
N ILE A 84 11.97 -1.66 17.60
CA ILE A 84 13.07 -0.70 17.44
C ILE A 84 13.62 -0.16 18.77
N GLU A 85 12.86 -0.31 19.86
CA GLU A 85 13.28 0.16 21.18
C GLU A 85 14.17 -0.85 21.91
N THR A 86 14.05 -2.14 21.57
CA THR A 86 14.70 -3.22 22.34
C THR A 86 15.58 -4.14 21.50
N THR A 87 15.53 -4.05 20.16
CA THR A 87 16.35 -4.88 19.27
C THR A 87 17.82 -4.48 19.35
N THR A 88 18.71 -5.46 19.30
CA THR A 88 20.16 -5.27 19.17
C THR A 88 20.67 -5.45 17.73
N ASP A 89 19.76 -5.78 16.80
CA ASP A 89 20.09 -6.00 15.39
C ASP A 89 20.21 -4.66 14.63
N LEU A 90 21.45 -4.18 14.50
CA LEU A 90 21.79 -2.94 13.78
C LEU A 90 21.41 -2.99 12.29
N LYS A 91 21.49 -4.16 11.65
CA LYS A 91 21.17 -4.32 10.22
C LYS A 91 19.67 -4.19 10.01
N ALA A 92 18.87 -4.77 10.91
CA ALA A 92 17.43 -4.60 10.91
C ALA A 92 17.03 -3.12 11.09
N LEU A 93 17.65 -2.41 12.05
CA LEU A 93 17.40 -0.98 12.27
C LEU A 93 17.68 -0.14 11.00
N LYS A 94 18.82 -0.37 10.35
CA LYS A 94 19.17 0.30 9.08
C LYS A 94 18.15 0.00 7.97
N ASN A 95 17.71 -1.25 7.85
CA ASN A 95 16.72 -1.64 6.85
C ASN A 95 15.35 -1.00 7.11
N ILE A 96 14.95 -0.90 8.38
CA ILE A 96 13.71 -0.23 8.81
C ILE A 96 13.78 1.26 8.49
N GLU A 97 14.91 1.92 8.76
CA GLU A 97 15.12 3.33 8.40
C GLU A 97 14.97 3.57 6.89
N ILE A 98 15.63 2.75 6.06
CA ILE A 98 15.50 2.81 4.59
C ILE A 98 14.03 2.64 4.17
N GLN A 99 13.32 1.68 4.78
CA GLN A 99 11.91 1.43 4.50
C GLN A 99 11.03 2.64 4.85
N LEU A 100 11.25 3.26 6.02
CA LEU A 100 10.52 4.44 6.46
C LEU A 100 10.77 5.63 5.52
N ASN A 101 12.02 5.87 5.15
CA ASN A 101 12.38 6.92 4.20
C ASN A 101 11.73 6.73 2.83
N LYS A 102 11.67 5.48 2.33
CA LYS A 102 10.96 5.17 1.08
C LYS A 102 9.46 5.45 1.18
N LYS A 103 8.82 5.07 2.29
CA LYS A 103 7.40 5.35 2.53
C LYS A 103 7.13 6.85 2.60
N TYR A 104 7.96 7.59 3.33
CA TYR A 104 7.86 9.05 3.43
C TYR A 104 7.92 9.72 2.05
N LYS A 105 8.91 9.37 1.23
CA LYS A 105 9.04 9.90 -0.14
C LYS A 105 7.81 9.57 -1.00
N GLY A 106 7.33 8.34 -0.95
CA GLY A 106 6.14 7.92 -1.70
C GLY A 106 4.87 8.67 -1.28
N LEU A 107 4.63 8.79 0.03
CA LEU A 107 3.50 9.56 0.56
C LEU A 107 3.57 11.03 0.14
N ASN A 108 4.76 11.62 0.15
CA ASN A 108 4.95 13.01 -0.28
C ASN A 108 4.63 13.21 -1.77
N ILE A 109 5.01 12.25 -2.63
CA ILE A 109 4.65 12.28 -4.06
C ILE A 109 3.13 12.24 -4.23
N SER A 110 2.43 11.33 -3.54
CA SER A 110 0.96 11.26 -3.60
C SER A 110 0.31 12.53 -3.06
N LYS A 111 0.83 13.10 -1.97
CA LYS A 111 0.34 14.38 -1.41
C LYS A 111 0.42 15.52 -2.44
N LYS A 112 1.53 15.63 -3.17
CA LYS A 112 1.68 16.64 -4.23
C LYS A 112 0.65 16.47 -5.35
N LYS A 113 0.34 15.23 -5.77
CA LYS A 113 -0.71 14.96 -6.76
C LYS A 113 -2.08 15.44 -6.28
N VAL A 114 -2.41 15.19 -5.01
CA VAL A 114 -3.64 15.67 -4.37
C VAL A 114 -3.69 17.19 -4.33
N GLN A 115 -2.60 17.85 -3.93
CA GLN A 115 -2.51 19.31 -3.89
C GLN A 115 -2.76 19.92 -5.27
N ARG A 116 -2.05 19.44 -6.30
CA ARG A 116 -2.25 19.89 -7.68
C ARG A 116 -3.71 19.78 -8.11
N ARG A 117 -4.37 18.63 -7.85
CA ARG A 117 -5.78 18.45 -8.21
C ARG A 117 -6.71 19.42 -7.47
N ARG A 118 -6.41 19.75 -6.20
CA ARG A 118 -7.16 20.75 -5.45
C ARG A 118 -6.96 22.16 -6.00
N ASP A 119 -5.72 22.50 -6.37
CA ASP A 119 -5.39 23.80 -6.92
C ASP A 119 -6.08 24.03 -8.27
N GLU A 120 -6.07 23.00 -9.15
CA GLU A 120 -6.84 22.97 -10.41
C GLU A 120 -8.34 23.22 -10.15
N LEU A 121 -8.95 22.49 -9.21
CA LEU A 121 -10.38 22.61 -8.91
C LEU A 121 -10.77 23.92 -8.22
N SER A 122 -9.84 24.54 -7.48
CA SER A 122 -10.05 25.83 -6.82
C SER A 122 -9.73 27.03 -7.70
N GLY A 123 -9.32 26.80 -8.95
CA GLY A 123 -8.97 27.86 -9.90
C GLY A 123 -7.65 28.58 -9.59
N GLN A 124 -6.83 28.04 -8.68
CA GLN A 124 -5.52 28.61 -8.32
C GLN A 124 -4.44 28.35 -9.38
N VAL A 125 -4.69 27.44 -10.33
CA VAL A 125 -3.83 27.16 -11.48
C VAL A 125 -4.69 27.01 -12.73
N SER A 126 -4.35 27.70 -13.81
CA SER A 126 -4.98 27.54 -15.13
C SER A 126 -4.56 26.19 -15.73
N PHE A 127 -5.51 25.44 -16.31
CA PHE A 127 -5.27 24.14 -16.97
C PHE A 127 -4.17 24.17 -18.06
N LYS A 128 -3.72 25.35 -18.52
CA LYS A 128 -2.76 25.52 -19.62
C LYS A 128 -1.29 25.69 -19.22
N GLU A 129 -0.93 25.80 -17.95
CA GLU A 129 0.48 26.02 -17.55
C GLU A 129 1.28 24.74 -17.26
N VAL A 130 0.65 23.56 -17.34
CA VAL A 130 1.20 22.32 -16.76
C VAL A 130 1.96 21.44 -17.77
N SER A 131 2.32 21.96 -18.95
CA SER A 131 2.98 21.16 -19.98
C SER A 131 4.52 21.10 -19.88
N ASN A 132 5.16 21.77 -18.93
CA ASN A 132 6.62 21.73 -18.79
C ASN A 132 7.06 21.97 -17.34
N SER A 133 7.22 20.92 -16.53
CA SER A 133 8.06 20.86 -15.32
C SER A 133 8.22 19.43 -14.82
#